data_AF-A0A421JJ21-F1
#
_entry.id   AF-A0A421JJ21-F1
#
_cell.length_a   1.000
_cell.length_b   1.000
_cell.length_c   1.000
_cell.angle_alpha   90.00
_cell.angle_beta   90.00
_cell.angle_gamma   90.00
#
_symmetry.space_group_name_H-M   'P 1'
#
loop_
_entity.id
_entity.type
_entity.pdbx_description
1 polymer ?
#
loop_
_entity_poly.entity_id
_entity_poly.type
_entity_poly.pdbx_seq_one_letter_code
_entity_poly.pdbx_strand_id
1 'polypeptide(L)'
;MGDRLVSNPAIIISNHTSLADYFIIHYLARVSVLGDYSPVIPSSSEKITLPVVNFFSWFLVWRVPTVKILLHMLKCDENWEIDQKSVAFVFSRLLKSKNSQWIVIFPEVNIWTKEGAGLQRQLSEKYFLPQFNHLLYPRFSSFFNVITALADIKPQPYSNLYDITILYTRRDSNEISYQPPTLLEFFSSKIPITVTINVKIRSVNRIPEKRHKLERYLEHLWRNKDKLIGQLKEESELQGMYSQSTCINGV
;
A
#
# COMPACT_ATOMS: atom_id res chain seq x y z
N MET A 1 2.93 12.26 7.34
CA MET A 1 4.35 12.66 7.24
C MET A 1 4.84 12.42 5.81
N GLY A 2 5.90 13.10 5.40
CA GLY A 2 6.52 12.94 4.08
C GLY A 2 5.93 13.86 3.01
N ASP A 3 5.97 13.41 1.77
CA ASP A 3 5.63 14.21 0.60
C ASP A 3 4.12 14.48 0.49
N ARG A 4 3.74 15.65 -0.05
CA ARG A 4 2.33 16.01 -0.25
C ARG A 4 1.73 15.28 -1.44
N LEU A 5 0.65 14.54 -1.21
CA LEU A 5 -0.09 13.85 -2.27
C LEU A 5 -0.75 14.83 -3.23
N VAL A 6 -0.72 14.49 -4.51
CA VAL A 6 -1.36 15.24 -5.59
C VAL A 6 -2.43 14.37 -6.25
N SER A 7 -3.52 14.98 -6.68
CA SER A 7 -4.67 14.30 -7.26
C SER A 7 -4.44 13.68 -8.64
N ASN A 8 -3.26 13.86 -9.24
CA ASN A 8 -2.90 13.29 -10.54
C ASN A 8 -2.90 11.76 -10.57
N PRO A 9 -3.04 11.13 -11.75
CA PRO A 9 -2.97 9.68 -11.87
C PRO A 9 -1.64 9.15 -11.33
N ALA A 10 -1.73 8.16 -10.44
CA ALA A 10 -0.57 7.66 -9.73
C ALA A 10 -0.70 6.15 -9.45
N ILE A 11 0.45 5.50 -9.37
CA ILE A 11 0.54 4.12 -8.87
C ILE A 11 0.82 4.23 -7.38
N ILE A 12 0.16 3.43 -6.56
CA ILE A 12 0.36 3.40 -5.12
C ILE A 12 0.85 2.01 -4.73
N ILE A 13 1.95 1.97 -3.98
CA ILE A 13 2.43 0.74 -3.33
C ILE A 13 2.37 0.95 -1.83
N SER A 14 1.67 0.07 -1.13
CA SER A 14 1.53 0.13 0.32
C SER A 14 1.85 -1.22 0.95
N ASN A 15 2.31 -1.19 2.21
CA ASN A 15 2.21 -2.37 3.06
C ASN A 15 0.74 -2.69 3.34
N HIS A 16 0.44 -3.94 3.67
CA HIS A 16 -0.93 -4.39 3.97
C HIS A 16 -1.01 -5.03 5.35
N THR A 17 -1.62 -4.30 6.28
CA THR A 17 -1.67 -4.68 7.70
C THR A 17 -3.09 -4.85 8.21
N SER A 18 -4.09 -4.23 7.59
CA SER A 18 -5.50 -4.38 7.96
C SER A 18 -6.43 -4.19 6.77
N LEU A 19 -7.65 -4.72 6.86
CA LEU A 19 -8.74 -4.34 5.95
C LEU A 19 -9.09 -2.84 6.05
N ALA A 20 -8.73 -2.18 7.15
CA ALA A 20 -8.86 -0.74 7.29
C ALA A 20 -8.02 0.04 6.25
N ASP A 21 -6.94 -0.56 5.72
CA ASP A 21 -6.05 0.09 4.75
C ASP A 21 -6.80 0.60 3.52
N TYR A 22 -7.83 -0.14 3.07
CA TYR A 22 -8.67 0.28 1.95
C TYR A 22 -9.35 1.64 2.22
N PHE A 23 -9.83 1.86 3.44
CA PHE A 23 -10.45 3.13 3.85
C PHE A 23 -9.41 4.23 4.01
N ILE A 24 -8.23 3.90 4.54
CA ILE A 24 -7.13 4.86 4.69
C ILE A 24 -6.70 5.40 3.33
N ILE A 25 -6.55 4.54 2.33
CA ILE A 25 -6.20 4.97 0.96
C ILE A 25 -7.30 5.86 0.36
N HIS A 26 -8.57 5.52 0.55
CA HIS A 26 -9.68 6.38 0.12
C HIS A 26 -9.70 7.73 0.84
N TYR A 27 -9.35 7.76 2.12
CA TYR A 27 -9.20 8.99 2.88
C TYR A 27 -8.05 9.85 2.32
N LEU A 28 -6.89 9.26 2.03
CA LEU A 28 -5.76 9.94 1.40
C LEU A 28 -6.11 10.53 0.03
N ALA A 29 -6.92 9.83 -0.77
CA ALA A 29 -7.45 10.35 -2.03
C ALA A 29 -8.25 11.65 -1.83
N ARG A 30 -9.06 11.74 -0.78
CA ARG A 30 -9.80 12.96 -0.42
C ARG A 30 -8.87 14.07 0.04
N VAL A 31 -7.92 13.77 0.93
CA VAL A 31 -6.94 14.74 1.44
C VAL A 31 -6.05 15.29 0.31
N SER A 32 -5.74 14.49 -0.71
CA SER A 32 -4.94 14.96 -1.85
C SER A 32 -5.60 16.07 -2.67
N VAL A 33 -6.92 16.22 -2.54
CA VAL A 33 -7.71 17.24 -3.24
C VAL A 33 -8.12 18.38 -2.30
N LEU A 34 -8.55 18.04 -1.09
CA LEU A 34 -9.12 19.00 -0.13
C LEU A 34 -8.07 19.64 0.80
N GLY A 35 -6.87 19.04 0.90
CA GLY A 35 -5.85 19.44 1.88
C GLY A 35 -6.11 18.92 3.30
N ASP A 36 -5.20 19.22 4.22
CA ASP A 36 -5.21 18.73 5.61
C ASP A 36 -6.32 19.34 6.48
N TYR A 37 -7.01 20.38 5.99
CA TYR A 37 -8.02 21.11 6.73
C TYR A 37 -9.39 21.02 6.04
N SER A 38 -10.25 20.15 6.58
CA SER A 38 -11.69 20.35 6.77
C SER A 38 -12.58 19.22 6.19
N PRO A 39 -13.54 18.68 6.99
CA PRO A 39 -14.68 17.91 6.48
C PRO A 39 -15.72 18.78 5.74
N VAL A 40 -15.50 20.10 5.67
CA VAL A 40 -16.37 21.03 4.97
C VAL A 40 -16.07 20.98 3.48
N ILE A 41 -17.04 20.45 2.73
CA ILE A 41 -17.10 20.54 1.27
C ILE A 41 -16.95 22.02 0.90
N PRO A 42 -15.95 22.41 0.09
CA PRO A 42 -15.78 23.79 -0.34
C PRO A 42 -17.09 24.28 -0.97
N SER A 43 -17.63 25.37 -0.43
CA SER A 43 -18.84 26.06 -0.91
C SER A 43 -18.64 26.79 -2.24
N SER A 44 -17.58 26.47 -2.97
CA SER A 44 -17.23 27.03 -4.27
C SER A 44 -17.54 26.02 -5.37
N SER A 45 -18.30 26.48 -6.35
CA SER A 45 -18.85 25.80 -7.52
C SER A 45 -17.82 25.20 -8.50
N GLU A 46 -16.64 24.81 -8.04
CA GLU A 46 -15.67 24.06 -8.83
C GLU A 46 -15.93 22.56 -8.63
N LYS A 47 -16.07 21.83 -9.74
CA LYS A 47 -16.28 20.37 -9.70
C LYS A 47 -15.02 19.70 -9.15
N ILE A 48 -15.00 19.43 -7.85
CA ILE A 48 -13.95 18.66 -7.19
C ILE A 48 -14.00 17.22 -7.71
N THR A 49 -13.07 16.87 -8.59
CA THR A 49 -12.95 15.51 -9.14
C THR A 49 -12.00 14.70 -8.25
N LEU A 50 -12.57 13.86 -7.38
CA LEU A 50 -11.79 12.92 -6.58
C LEU A 50 -11.16 11.85 -7.48
N PRO A 51 -9.90 11.44 -7.22
CA PRO A 51 -9.30 10.35 -7.96
C PRO A 51 -10.03 9.05 -7.65
N VAL A 52 -10.31 8.27 -8.70
CA VAL A 52 -10.91 6.95 -8.59
C VAL A 52 -9.83 5.98 -8.14
N VAL A 53 -9.98 5.45 -6.92
CA VAL A 53 -9.04 4.49 -6.34
C VAL A 53 -9.41 3.08 -6.81
N ASN A 54 -8.48 2.42 -7.50
CA ASN A 54 -8.61 1.07 -8.01
C ASN A 54 -7.57 0.17 -7.32
N PHE A 55 -8.02 -0.73 -6.45
CA PHE A 55 -7.14 -1.69 -5.79
C PHE A 55 -6.85 -2.86 -6.73
N PHE A 56 -5.65 -2.91 -7.29
CA PHE A 56 -5.23 -4.01 -8.15
C PHE A 56 -4.82 -5.21 -7.30
N SER A 57 -5.63 -6.25 -7.35
CA SER A 57 -5.34 -7.56 -6.78
C SER A 57 -5.55 -8.65 -7.82
N TRP A 58 -4.99 -9.85 -7.57
CA TRP A 58 -5.27 -11.04 -8.37
C TRP A 58 -6.78 -11.31 -8.52
N PHE A 59 -7.61 -10.87 -7.57
CA PHE A 59 -9.06 -11.00 -7.65
C PHE A 59 -9.70 -10.18 -8.79
N LEU A 60 -9.12 -9.08 -9.26
CA LEU A 60 -9.64 -8.41 -10.47
C LEU A 60 -9.37 -9.22 -11.74
N VAL A 61 -8.30 -10.02 -11.73
CA VAL A 61 -7.97 -10.95 -12.80
C VAL A 61 -8.98 -12.11 -12.83
N TRP A 62 -9.48 -12.55 -11.67
CA TRP A 62 -10.57 -13.53 -11.58
C TRP A 62 -11.84 -13.12 -12.34
N ARG A 63 -12.11 -11.81 -12.50
CA ARG A 63 -13.27 -11.31 -13.26
C ARG A 63 -13.04 -11.31 -14.78
N VAL A 64 -11.86 -11.70 -15.27
CA VAL A 64 -11.61 -11.91 -16.69
C VAL A 64 -12.06 -13.32 -17.05
N PRO A 65 -13.15 -13.50 -17.81
CA PRO A 65 -13.78 -14.80 -18.04
C PRO A 65 -13.02 -15.55 -19.14
N THR A 66 -11.77 -15.93 -18.89
CA THR A 66 -10.99 -16.74 -19.83
C THR A 66 -10.74 -18.10 -19.22
N VAL A 67 -11.30 -19.14 -19.86
CA VAL A 67 -11.18 -20.57 -19.47
C VAL A 67 -9.71 -20.97 -19.25
N LYS A 68 -8.78 -20.33 -19.96
CA LYS A 68 -7.33 -20.49 -19.81
C LYS A 68 -6.82 -20.07 -18.42
N ILE A 69 -7.28 -18.95 -17.87
CA ILE A 69 -6.90 -18.48 -16.53
C ILE A 69 -7.42 -19.46 -15.46
N LEU A 70 -8.65 -19.94 -15.62
CA LEU A 70 -9.24 -20.94 -14.72
C LEU A 70 -8.43 -22.25 -14.70
N LEU A 71 -8.00 -22.74 -15.88
CA LEU A 71 -7.21 -23.97 -16.02
C LEU A 71 -5.79 -23.87 -15.46
N HIS A 72 -5.11 -22.72 -15.61
CA HIS A 72 -3.78 -22.51 -15.03
C HIS A 72 -3.84 -22.39 -13.51
N MET A 73 -4.91 -21.82 -12.95
CA MET A 73 -5.12 -21.76 -11.50
C MET A 73 -5.52 -23.11 -10.88
N LEU A 74 -6.29 -23.96 -11.58
CA LEU A 74 -6.57 -25.33 -11.13
C LEU A 74 -5.29 -26.19 -11.00
N LYS A 75 -4.20 -25.77 -11.65
CA LYS A 75 -2.87 -26.39 -11.53
C LYS A 75 -2.00 -25.78 -10.42
N CYS A 76 -2.53 -24.85 -9.61
CA CYS A 76 -1.81 -24.14 -8.55
C CYS A 76 -0.48 -23.53 -9.01
N ASP A 77 -0.43 -23.04 -10.25
CA ASP A 77 0.76 -22.40 -10.79
C ASP A 77 0.84 -20.95 -10.29
N GLU A 78 1.45 -20.76 -9.11
CA GLU A 78 1.56 -19.45 -8.44
C GLU A 78 2.40 -18.42 -9.21
N ASN A 79 3.06 -18.85 -10.30
CA ASN A 79 3.90 -18.02 -11.16
C ASN A 79 3.25 -17.66 -12.51
N TRP A 80 1.97 -17.98 -12.71
CA TRP A 80 1.25 -17.67 -13.94
C TRP A 80 1.17 -16.15 -14.18
N GLU A 81 1.81 -15.67 -15.25
CA GLU A 81 1.68 -14.30 -15.72
C GLU A 81 0.40 -14.11 -16.53
N ILE A 82 -0.26 -12.97 -16.34
CA ILE A 82 -1.47 -12.63 -17.08
C ILE A 82 -1.06 -12.32 -18.52
N ASP A 83 -1.79 -12.89 -19.49
CA ASP A 83 -1.62 -12.54 -20.90
C ASP A 83 -1.73 -11.01 -21.09
N GLN A 84 -0.81 -10.44 -21.87
CA GLN A 84 -0.71 -9.00 -22.13
C GLN A 84 -2.04 -8.42 -22.61
N LYS A 85 -2.85 -9.21 -23.33
CA LYS A 85 -4.19 -8.81 -23.81
C LYS A 85 -5.19 -8.61 -22.67
N SER A 86 -5.19 -9.47 -21.66
CA SER A 86 -6.08 -9.35 -20.49
C SER A 86 -5.67 -8.17 -19.61
N VAL A 87 -4.36 -7.96 -19.44
CA VAL A 87 -3.82 -6.77 -18.78
C VAL A 87 -4.24 -5.51 -19.54
N ALA A 88 -3.99 -5.45 -20.85
CA ALA A 88 -4.40 -4.34 -21.70
C ALA A 88 -5.91 -4.06 -21.63
N PHE A 89 -6.76 -5.10 -21.54
CA PHE A 89 -8.20 -4.93 -21.37
C PHE A 89 -8.56 -4.23 -20.06
N VAL A 90 -8.01 -4.68 -18.93
CA VAL A 90 -8.25 -4.06 -17.61
C VAL A 90 -7.76 -2.61 -17.62
N PHE A 91 -6.52 -2.37 -18.08
CA PHE A 91 -5.95 -1.03 -18.13
C PHE A 91 -6.64 -0.12 -19.15
N SER A 92 -7.13 -0.63 -20.28
CA SER A 92 -7.87 0.17 -21.26
C SER A 92 -9.14 0.82 -20.67
N ARG A 93 -9.81 0.15 -19.73
CA ARG A 93 -10.97 0.73 -19.01
C ARG A 93 -10.54 1.84 -18.05
N LEU A 94 -9.41 1.66 -17.38
CA LEU A 94 -8.83 2.64 -16.48
C LEU A 94 -8.42 3.92 -17.25
N LEU A 95 -7.78 3.74 -18.41
CA LEU A 95 -7.29 4.83 -19.27
C LEU A 95 -8.38 5.60 -20.01
N LYS A 96 -9.48 4.94 -20.40
CA LYS A 96 -10.61 5.59 -21.08
C LYS A 96 -11.42 6.52 -20.16
N SER A 97 -11.18 6.45 -18.85
CA SER A 97 -11.87 7.32 -17.91
C SER A 97 -11.32 8.75 -17.96
N LYS A 98 -12.20 9.75 -17.88
CA LYS A 98 -11.82 11.16 -17.82
C LYS A 98 -11.32 11.60 -16.43
N ASN A 99 -11.46 10.72 -15.43
CA ASN A 99 -11.14 11.02 -14.05
C ASN A 99 -9.71 10.55 -13.75
N SER A 100 -9.03 11.25 -12.84
CA SER A 100 -7.75 10.77 -12.32
C SER A 100 -7.94 9.41 -11.66
N GLN A 101 -7.04 8.47 -11.94
CA GLN A 101 -7.10 7.13 -11.39
C GLN A 101 -5.86 6.80 -10.58
N TRP A 102 -6.09 6.27 -9.38
CA TRP A 102 -5.03 5.74 -8.52
C TRP A 102 -5.06 4.22 -8.56
N ILE A 103 -3.95 3.61 -8.96
CA ILE A 103 -3.82 2.15 -9.01
C ILE A 103 -3.06 1.69 -7.78
N VAL A 104 -3.75 1.01 -6.87
CA VAL A 104 -3.21 0.65 -5.56
C VAL A 104 -2.82 -0.82 -5.55
N ILE A 105 -1.60 -1.09 -5.16
CA ILE A 105 -1.03 -2.43 -5.11
C ILE A 105 -0.57 -2.69 -3.68
N PHE A 106 -0.92 -3.87 -3.18
CA PHE A 106 -0.41 -4.43 -1.94
C PHE A 106 0.50 -5.62 -2.29
N PRO A 107 1.82 -5.42 -2.48
CA PRO A 107 2.71 -6.49 -2.89
C PRO A 107 2.79 -7.66 -1.92
N GLU A 108 2.52 -7.46 -0.63
CA GLU A 108 2.47 -8.53 0.37
C GLU A 108 1.36 -9.56 0.07
N VAL A 109 0.30 -9.13 -0.63
CA VAL A 109 -0.94 -9.86 -0.98
C VAL A 109 -1.77 -10.27 0.24
N ASN A 110 -1.12 -10.81 1.27
CA ASN A 110 -1.74 -11.21 2.52
C ASN A 110 -1.60 -10.10 3.57
N ILE A 111 -2.56 -10.06 4.49
CA ILE A 111 -2.42 -9.27 5.71
C ILE A 111 -1.36 -9.92 6.59
N TRP A 112 -0.49 -9.11 7.18
CA TRP A 112 0.54 -9.59 8.10
C TRP A 112 -0.09 -10.33 9.29
N THR A 113 0.35 -11.58 9.52
CA THR A 113 0.02 -12.37 10.71
C THR A 113 1.28 -13.03 11.26
N LYS A 114 1.33 -13.33 12.56
CA LYS A 114 2.48 -14.00 13.18
C LYS A 114 2.80 -15.35 12.52
N GLU A 115 1.76 -16.11 12.22
CA GLU A 115 1.87 -17.41 11.53
C GLU A 115 2.42 -17.24 10.11
N GLY A 116 1.86 -16.29 9.34
CA GLY A 116 2.32 -16.00 7.98
C GLY A 116 3.76 -15.51 7.93
N ALA A 117 4.14 -14.63 8.87
CA ALA A 117 5.52 -14.16 9.01
C ALA A 117 6.48 -15.29 9.40
N GLY A 118 6.06 -16.21 10.28
CA GLY A 118 6.84 -17.37 10.68
C GLY A 118 7.13 -18.32 9.50
N LEU A 119 6.08 -18.70 8.76
CA LEU A 119 6.21 -19.54 7.56
C LEU A 119 7.10 -18.87 6.51
N GLN A 120 6.90 -17.58 6.29
CA GLN A 120 7.68 -16.83 5.33
C GLN A 120 9.15 -16.68 5.74
N ARG A 121 9.45 -16.56 7.03
CA ARG A 121 10.84 -16.55 7.52
C ARG A 121 11.54 -17.87 7.22
N GLN A 122 10.90 -19.00 7.47
CA GLN A 122 11.44 -20.32 7.13
C GLN A 122 11.71 -20.47 5.62
N LEU A 123 10.78 -20.02 4.79
CA LEU A 123 10.98 -20.01 3.33
C LEU A 123 12.12 -19.08 2.94
N SER A 124 12.19 -17.90 3.53
CA SER A 124 13.24 -16.92 3.22
C SER A 124 14.62 -17.43 3.59
N GLU A 125 14.76 -18.12 4.72
CA GLU A 125 16.01 -18.79 5.12
C GLU A 125 16.39 -19.91 4.15
N LYS A 126 15.42 -20.75 3.79
CA LYS A 126 15.63 -21.87 2.85
C LYS A 126 16.10 -21.38 1.47
N TYR A 127 15.61 -20.24 1.00
CA TYR A 127 15.89 -19.70 -0.33
C TYR A 127 16.86 -18.50 -0.30
N PHE A 128 17.52 -18.22 0.82
CA PHE A 128 18.46 -17.11 1.01
C PHE A 128 17.88 -15.73 0.63
N LEU A 129 16.60 -15.53 0.89
CA LEU A 129 15.89 -14.28 0.63
C LEU A 129 16.08 -13.28 1.79
N PRO A 130 15.94 -11.97 1.51
CA PRO A 130 15.82 -10.93 2.52
C PRO A 130 14.83 -11.29 3.66
N GLN A 131 15.28 -11.19 4.91
CA GLN A 131 14.38 -11.25 6.06
C GLN A 131 13.85 -9.85 6.41
N PHE A 132 12.56 -9.81 6.74
CA PHE A 132 11.87 -8.61 7.22
C PHE A 132 11.30 -8.89 8.61
N ASN A 133 11.28 -7.86 9.46
CA ASN A 133 10.83 -8.00 10.85
C ASN A 133 9.36 -7.57 11.02
N HIS A 134 8.91 -6.63 10.21
CA HIS A 134 7.61 -5.95 10.36
C HIS A 134 6.68 -6.17 9.16
N LEU A 135 7.22 -6.61 8.03
CA LEU A 135 6.49 -6.77 6.77
C LEU A 135 6.59 -8.19 6.24
N LEU A 136 5.63 -8.57 5.40
CA LEU A 136 5.78 -9.77 4.58
C LEU A 136 6.66 -9.48 3.36
N TYR A 137 7.29 -10.53 2.83
CA TYR A 137 8.04 -10.46 1.57
C TYR A 137 7.11 -10.06 0.41
N PRO A 138 7.51 -9.09 -0.43
CA PRO A 138 6.66 -8.63 -1.52
C PRO A 138 6.61 -9.63 -2.66
N ARG A 139 5.41 -9.91 -3.18
CA ARG A 139 5.20 -10.65 -4.42
C ARG A 139 5.31 -9.69 -5.61
N PHE A 140 6.15 -10.06 -6.58
CA PHE A 140 6.53 -9.17 -7.68
C PHE A 140 5.50 -9.12 -8.80
N SER A 141 4.75 -10.19 -9.03
CA SER A 141 3.93 -10.37 -10.24
C SER A 141 2.91 -9.25 -10.44
N SER A 142 2.20 -8.83 -9.39
CA SER A 142 1.21 -7.76 -9.50
C SER A 142 1.86 -6.41 -9.85
N PHE A 143 3.01 -6.11 -9.23
CA PHE A 143 3.75 -4.89 -9.52
C PHE A 143 4.34 -4.91 -10.94
N PHE A 144 4.93 -6.03 -11.36
CA PHE A 144 5.43 -6.23 -12.72
C PHE A 144 4.34 -6.05 -13.77
N ASN A 145 3.18 -6.68 -13.59
CA ASN A 145 2.07 -6.57 -14.54
C ASN A 145 1.61 -5.12 -14.69
N VAL A 146 1.50 -4.37 -13.60
CA VAL A 146 1.10 -2.95 -13.65
C VAL A 146 2.15 -2.11 -14.36
N ILE A 147 3.43 -2.25 -13.99
CA ILE A 147 4.50 -1.44 -14.57
C ILE A 147 4.67 -1.72 -16.06
N THR A 148 4.64 -2.99 -16.47
CA THR A 148 4.71 -3.39 -17.88
C THR A 148 3.52 -2.86 -18.67
N ALA A 149 2.30 -2.98 -18.14
CA ALA A 149 1.10 -2.43 -18.78
C ALA A 149 1.20 -0.92 -19.00
N LEU A 150 1.75 -0.21 -18.02
CA LEU A 150 1.89 1.24 -18.04
C LEU A 150 3.02 1.72 -18.96
N ALA A 151 4.06 0.92 -19.16
CA ALA A 151 5.13 1.22 -20.10
C ALA A 151 4.66 1.20 -21.56
N ASP A 152 3.69 0.34 -21.89
CA ASP A 152 3.15 0.20 -23.25
C ASP A 152 2.22 1.37 -23.66
N ILE A 153 1.79 2.21 -22.71
CA ILE A 153 0.82 3.28 -22.93
C ILE A 153 1.52 4.60 -23.22
N LYS A 154 1.27 5.19 -24.39
CA LYS A 154 1.82 6.48 -24.82
C LYS A 154 0.71 7.47 -25.23
N PRO A 155 0.72 8.72 -24.74
CA PRO A 155 1.62 9.28 -23.73
C PRO A 155 1.37 8.68 -22.33
N GLN A 156 2.43 8.57 -21.52
CA GLN A 156 2.36 7.92 -20.20
C GLN A 156 1.56 8.78 -19.22
N PRO A 157 0.36 8.35 -18.77
CA PRO A 157 -0.51 9.17 -17.92
C PRO A 157 -0.10 9.15 -16.45
N TYR A 158 0.75 8.18 -16.04
CA TYR A 158 1.20 7.98 -14.67
C TYR A 158 2.64 8.43 -14.52
N SER A 159 2.86 9.60 -13.91
CA SER A 159 4.21 10.11 -13.67
C SER A 159 4.73 9.76 -12.27
N ASN A 160 3.84 9.49 -11.33
CA ASN A 160 4.15 9.32 -9.91
C ASN A 160 3.84 7.91 -9.39
N LEU A 161 4.75 7.40 -8.58
CA LEU A 161 4.60 6.23 -7.72
C LEU A 161 4.59 6.72 -6.26
N TYR A 162 3.47 6.55 -5.58
CA TYR A 162 3.32 6.83 -4.16
C TYR A 162 3.68 5.60 -3.35
N ASP A 163 4.81 5.72 -2.66
CA ASP A 163 5.36 4.72 -1.76
C ASP A 163 4.85 5.00 -0.35
N ILE A 164 3.74 4.34 0.02
CA ILE A 164 3.01 4.60 1.26
C ILE A 164 3.38 3.56 2.30
N THR A 165 3.62 4.01 3.53
CA THR A 165 3.81 3.16 4.70
C THR A 165 2.76 3.52 5.74
N ILE A 166 1.98 2.53 6.16
CA ILE A 166 0.89 2.65 7.14
C ILE A 166 1.29 1.93 8.41
N LEU A 167 1.18 2.60 9.55
CA LEU A 167 1.41 2.03 10.87
C LEU A 167 0.21 2.37 11.77
N TYR A 168 -0.41 1.34 12.34
CA TYR A 168 -1.45 1.50 13.34
C TYR A 168 -0.84 1.46 14.73
N THR A 169 -1.27 2.39 15.58
CA THR A 169 -0.83 2.48 16.97
C THR A 169 -2.05 2.68 17.86
N ARG A 170 -2.18 1.83 18.88
CA ARG A 170 -3.16 1.98 19.95
C ARG A 170 -2.41 2.22 21.25
N ARG A 171 -2.84 3.22 22.02
CA ARG A 171 -2.31 3.50 23.35
C ARG A 171 -3.41 3.19 24.36
N ASP A 172 -3.16 2.20 25.21
CA ASP A 172 -4.04 1.85 26.32
C ASP A 172 -3.25 1.91 27.63
N SER A 173 -3.60 2.86 28.50
CA SER A 173 -3.24 2.86 29.93
C SER A 173 -1.77 2.49 30.26
N ASN A 174 -0.82 2.91 29.40
CA ASN A 174 0.64 2.73 29.41
C ASN A 174 1.25 1.66 28.49
N GLU A 175 0.46 0.87 27.78
CA GLU A 175 0.96 -0.03 26.73
C GLU A 175 0.71 0.56 25.33
N ILE A 176 1.76 0.53 24.50
CA ILE A 176 1.65 0.87 23.09
C ILE A 176 1.55 -0.45 22.30
N SER A 177 0.39 -0.67 21.69
CA SER A 177 0.15 -1.80 20.83
C SER A 177 0.21 -1.39 19.36
N TYR A 178 1.03 -2.10 18.59
CA TYR A 178 1.12 -1.95 17.13
C TYR A 178 0.31 -3.03 16.39
N GLN A 179 -0.63 -3.69 17.08
CA GLN A 179 -1.48 -4.67 16.44
C GLN A 179 -2.47 -3.95 15.50
N PRO A 180 -2.53 -4.38 14.22
CA PRO A 180 -3.49 -3.79 13.30
C PRO A 180 -4.91 -4.09 13.76
N PRO A 181 -5.82 -3.10 13.73
CA PRO A 181 -7.19 -3.30 14.17
C PRO A 181 -7.94 -4.18 13.18
N THR A 182 -8.90 -4.95 13.68
CA THR A 182 -9.94 -5.53 12.81
C THR A 182 -10.81 -4.42 12.22
N LEU A 183 -11.55 -4.71 11.15
CA LEU A 183 -12.42 -3.71 10.54
C LEU A 183 -13.49 -3.20 11.54
N LEU A 184 -14.04 -4.10 12.37
CA LEU A 184 -15.00 -3.76 13.40
C LEU A 184 -14.37 -2.86 14.47
N GLU A 185 -13.17 -3.19 14.95
CA GLU A 185 -12.46 -2.36 15.91
C GLU A 185 -12.10 -0.99 15.34
N PHE A 186 -11.75 -0.92 14.05
CA PHE A 186 -11.43 0.35 13.41
C PHE A 186 -12.60 1.34 13.46
N PHE A 187 -13.85 0.87 13.36
CA PHE A 187 -15.05 1.72 13.41
C PHE A 187 -15.69 1.84 14.80
N SER A 188 -15.53 0.84 15.65
CA SER A 188 -16.29 0.72 16.91
C SER A 188 -15.41 0.74 18.17
N SER A 189 -14.09 0.88 18.04
CA SER A 189 -13.19 0.94 19.20
C SER A 189 -13.46 2.18 20.04
N LYS A 190 -13.56 1.98 21.36
CA LYS A 190 -13.62 3.07 22.35
C LYS A 190 -12.25 3.72 22.57
N ILE A 191 -11.18 2.97 22.30
CA ILE A 191 -9.80 3.45 22.42
C ILE A 191 -9.40 4.09 21.09
N PRO A 192 -8.84 5.31 21.08
CA PRO A 192 -8.42 5.96 19.86
C PRO A 192 -7.30 5.17 19.17
N ILE A 193 -7.46 4.93 17.87
CA ILE A 193 -6.47 4.30 17.01
C ILE A 193 -5.77 5.42 16.23
N THR A 194 -4.47 5.55 16.40
CA THR A 194 -3.65 6.49 15.63
C THR A 194 -3.11 5.79 14.40
N VAL A 195 -3.33 6.39 13.23
CA VAL A 195 -2.84 5.88 11.95
C VAL A 195 -1.72 6.80 11.46
N THR A 196 -0.48 6.34 11.57
CA THR A 196 0.69 7.06 11.07
C THR A 196 0.93 6.67 9.63
N ILE A 197 0.88 7.67 8.74
CA ILE A 197 1.06 7.49 7.30
C ILE A 197 2.30 8.25 6.86
N ASN A 198 3.25 7.53 6.28
CA ASN A 198 4.41 8.10 5.61
C ASN A 198 4.27 7.94 4.09
N VAL A 199 4.35 9.04 3.35
CA VAL A 199 4.29 9.06 1.88
C VAL A 199 5.65 9.46 1.31
N LYS A 200 6.16 8.69 0.35
CA LYS A 200 7.31 9.08 -0.49
C LYS A 200 6.90 9.04 -1.96
N ILE A 201 7.12 10.14 -2.68
CA ILE A 201 6.80 10.24 -4.12
C ILE A 201 8.04 9.87 -4.92
N ARG A 202 7.86 8.97 -5.89
CA ARG A 202 8.92 8.52 -6.79
C ARG A 202 8.44 8.70 -8.23
N SER A 203 9.34 9.06 -9.13
CA SER A 203 9.01 9.15 -10.55
C SER A 203 8.92 7.75 -11.16
N VAL A 204 7.85 7.47 -11.91
CA VAL A 204 7.67 6.20 -12.63
C VAL A 204 8.79 5.98 -13.66
N ASN A 205 9.35 7.04 -14.23
CA ASN A 205 10.47 6.97 -15.18
C ASN A 205 11.76 6.41 -14.57
N ARG A 206 11.87 6.38 -13.24
CA ARG A 206 13.04 5.80 -12.54
C ARG A 206 12.86 4.31 -12.23
N ILE A 207 11.69 3.74 -12.52
CA ILE A 207 11.38 2.35 -12.26
C ILE A 207 11.97 1.50 -13.40
N PRO A 208 12.76 0.47 -13.10
CA PRO A 208 13.35 -0.36 -14.15
C PRO A 208 12.31 -1.29 -14.80
N GLU A 209 12.29 -1.36 -16.12
CA GLU A 209 11.32 -2.21 -16.86
C GLU A 209 11.71 -3.70 -16.85
N LYS A 210 13.01 -4.01 -16.76
CA LYS A 210 13.49 -5.41 -16.77
C LYS A 210 13.09 -6.10 -15.46
N ARG A 211 12.44 -7.27 -15.56
CA ARG A 211 11.95 -8.06 -14.43
C ARG A 211 12.93 -8.17 -13.26
N HIS A 212 14.11 -8.75 -13.48
CA HIS A 212 15.10 -8.94 -12.40
C HIS A 212 15.52 -7.64 -11.71
N LYS A 213 15.53 -6.51 -12.45
CA LYS A 213 15.83 -5.19 -11.87
C LYS A 213 14.65 -4.64 -11.09
N LEU A 214 13.42 -4.89 -11.56
CA LEU A 214 12.19 -4.50 -10.90
C LEU A 214 12.01 -5.26 -9.58
N GLU A 215 12.33 -6.55 -9.56
CA GLU A 215 12.31 -7.38 -8.35
C GLU A 215 13.26 -6.81 -7.29
N ARG A 216 14.53 -6.59 -7.66
CA ARG A 216 15.52 -5.96 -6.76
C ARG A 216 15.12 -4.55 -6.32
N TYR A 217 14.49 -3.78 -7.21
CA TYR A 217 13.98 -2.45 -6.88
C TYR A 217 12.87 -2.52 -5.83
N LEU A 218 11.90 -3.42 -6.00
CA LEU A 218 10.81 -3.61 -5.05
C LEU A 218 11.32 -4.13 -3.70
N GLU A 219 12.25 -5.08 -3.70
CA GLU A 219 12.92 -5.55 -2.48
C GLU A 219 13.63 -4.42 -1.74
N HIS A 220 14.33 -3.55 -2.46
CA HIS A 220 15.00 -2.40 -1.87
C HIS A 220 13.99 -1.43 -1.21
N LEU A 221 12.85 -1.19 -1.87
CA LEU A 221 11.77 -0.40 -1.28
C LEU A 221 11.23 -1.06 0.00
N TRP A 222 11.01 -2.37 -0.02
CA TRP A 222 10.54 -3.11 1.16
C TRP A 222 11.53 -3.08 2.32
N ARG A 223 12.83 -3.23 2.05
CA ARG A 223 13.88 -3.07 3.08
C ARG A 223 13.84 -1.69 3.73
N ASN A 224 13.61 -0.64 2.94
CA ASN A 224 13.51 0.71 3.47
C ASN A 224 12.23 0.91 4.29
N LYS A 225 11.10 0.34 3.88
CA LYS A 225 9.85 0.37 4.66
C LYS A 225 9.97 -0.37 5.98
N ASP A 226 10.56 -1.56 5.97
CA ASP A 226 10.71 -2.38 7.17
C ASP A 226 11.54 -1.66 8.24
N LYS A 227 12.63 -1.01 7.82
CA LYS A 227 13.45 -0.14 8.68
C LYS A 227 12.67 1.08 9.19
N LEU A 228 11.95 1.76 8.30
CA LEU A 228 11.13 2.93 8.67
C LEU A 228 10.07 2.57 9.72
N ILE A 229 9.43 1.41 9.59
CA ILE A 229 8.45 0.94 10.58
C ILE A 229 9.13 0.71 11.93
N GLY A 230 10.34 0.14 11.95
CA GLY A 230 11.12 0.00 13.19
C GLY A 230 11.39 1.36 13.84
N GLN A 231 11.89 2.32 13.08
CA GLN A 231 12.18 3.67 13.57
C GLN A 231 10.93 4.38 14.12
N LEU A 232 9.80 4.30 13.42
CA LEU A 232 8.55 4.91 13.87
C LEU A 232 8.02 4.29 15.17
N LYS A 233 8.23 2.99 15.37
CA LYS A 233 7.87 2.30 16.62
C LYS A 233 8.77 2.75 17.77
N GLU A 234 10.08 2.78 17.57
CA GLU A 234 11.05 3.26 18.54
C GLU A 234 10.77 4.73 18.96
N GLU A 235 10.51 5.61 17.99
CA GLU A 235 10.14 7.01 18.25
C GLU A 235 8.86 7.15 19.07
N SER A 236 7.84 6.32 18.77
CA SER A 236 6.56 6.33 19.47
C SER A 236 6.69 5.83 20.93
N GLU A 237 7.55 4.85 21.17
CA GLU A 237 7.89 4.35 22.50
C GLU A 237 8.64 5.40 23.33
N LEU A 238 9.66 6.04 22.75
CA LEU A 238 10.40 7.13 23.41
C LEU A 238 9.48 8.29 23.80
N GLN A 239 8.60 8.73 22.90
CA GLN A 239 7.62 9.78 23.20
C GLN A 239 6.66 9.38 24.34
N GLY A 240 6.31 8.10 24.44
CA GLY A 240 5.55 7.56 25.57
C GLY A 240 6.28 7.73 26.91
N MET A 241 7.57 7.40 26.95
CA MET A 241 8.40 7.52 28.16
C MET A 241 8.64 8.97 28.59
N TYR A 242 8.91 9.88 27.64
CA TYR A 242 9.11 11.30 27.96
C TYR A 242 7.83 11.96 28.50
N SER A 243 6.67 11.62 27.94
CA SER A 243 5.37 12.14 28.41
C SER A 243 5.07 11.72 29.85
N GLN A 244 5.57 10.56 30.30
CA GLN A 244 5.43 10.10 31.69
C GLN A 244 6.37 10.85 32.63
N SER A 245 7.62 11.10 32.23
CA SER A 245 8.62 11.79 33.06
C SER A 245 8.22 13.21 33.45
N THR A 246 7.53 13.91 32.54
CA THR A 246 7.01 15.27 32.79
C THR A 246 5.81 15.28 33.74
N CYS A 247 5.01 14.22 33.78
CA CYS A 247 3.88 14.08 34.71
C CYS A 247 4.34 13.74 36.14
N ILE A 248 5.48 13.07 36.31
CA ILE A 248 6.00 12.65 37.63
C ILE A 248 6.73 13.81 38.33
N ASN A 249 7.35 14.72 37.56
CA ASN A 249 8.10 15.86 38.09
C ASN A 249 7.26 17.14 38.25
N GLY A 250 5.94 17.06 38.09
CA GLY A 250 5.00 18.19 38.17
C GLY A 250 4.14 18.22 39.44
N VAL A 251 4.54 17.51 40.50
CA VAL A 251 3.86 17.48 41.82
C VAL A 251 4.74 18.14 42.87
#